data_AF-A0A817Y0W5-F1
#
_entry.id   AF-A0A817Y0W5-F1
#
_cell.length_a   1.000
_cell.length_b   1.000
_cell.length_c   1.000
_cell.angle_alpha   90.00
_cell.angle_beta   90.00
_cell.angle_gamma   90.00
#
_symmetry.space_group_name_H-M   'P 1'
#
loop_
_entity.id
_entity.type
_entity.pdbx_description
1 polymer ?
#
loop_
_entity_poly.entity_id
_entity_poly.type
_entity_poly.pdbx_seq_one_letter_code
_entity_poly.pdbx_strand_id
1 'polypeptide(L)'
;MVDRYNAGHPPALDSAQIKQLDQTIQQNRSATAAELLSLRNFNTTERTIQRYRLSLGYRPCNSVIKVKTNNTNEQNRYQFAALHHLVNIRKYIFEDECYVGLRSTQQIVWCKRGESTPKKEISSLRAHVNLIGFIWWNDYVFRRFDNWLNSDTYCDTVNEA
;
A
#
# COMPACT_ATOMS: atom_id res chain seq x y z
N MET A 1 39.42 -39.29 -24.13
CA MET A 1 38.37 -38.29 -24.38
C MET A 1 38.22 -37.52 -23.07
N VAL A 2 38.79 -36.31 -22.99
CA VAL A 2 38.78 -35.53 -21.74
C VAL A 2 37.49 -34.73 -21.72
N ASP A 3 36.58 -35.07 -20.82
CA ASP A 3 35.37 -34.31 -20.55
C ASP A 3 35.78 -32.89 -20.12
N ARG A 4 35.64 -31.94 -21.05
CA ARG A 4 35.75 -30.52 -20.75
C ARG A 4 34.52 -30.15 -19.93
N TYR A 5 34.62 -30.30 -18.61
CA TYR A 5 33.74 -29.61 -17.69
C TYR A 5 33.74 -28.13 -18.09
N ASN A 6 32.60 -27.64 -18.57
CA ASN A 6 32.34 -26.21 -18.70
C ASN A 6 32.32 -25.61 -17.29
N ALA A 7 33.50 -25.41 -16.71
CA ALA A 7 33.68 -24.69 -15.47
C ALA A 7 33.30 -23.23 -15.75
N GLY A 8 32.01 -22.93 -15.60
CA GLY A 8 31.52 -21.57 -15.64
C GLY A 8 32.26 -20.71 -14.61
N HIS A 9 32.25 -19.40 -14.82
CA HIS A 9 32.84 -18.47 -13.86
C HIS A 9 32.30 -18.75 -12.44
N PRO A 10 33.17 -18.73 -11.41
CA PRO A 10 32.74 -18.95 -10.05
C PRO A 10 31.65 -17.94 -9.68
N PRO A 11 30.63 -18.36 -8.91
CA PRO A 11 29.56 -17.47 -8.49
C PRO A 11 30.14 -16.30 -7.67
N ALA A 12 29.56 -15.11 -7.86
CA ALA A 12 30.03 -13.89 -7.20
C ALA A 12 29.77 -13.87 -5.68
N LEU A 13 28.82 -14.70 -5.21
CA LEU A 13 28.57 -14.96 -3.80
C LEU A 13 28.71 -16.45 -3.52
N ASP A 14 29.33 -16.78 -2.40
CA ASP A 14 29.38 -18.15 -1.89
C ASP A 14 28.03 -18.60 -1.29
N SER A 15 27.91 -19.89 -1.00
CA SER A 15 26.68 -20.46 -0.43
C SER A 15 26.28 -19.87 0.93
N ALA A 16 27.25 -19.42 1.75
CA ALA A 16 26.97 -18.82 3.04
C ALA A 16 26.43 -17.39 2.88
N GLN A 17 27.04 -16.61 1.99
CA GLN A 17 26.61 -15.27 1.60
C GLN A 17 25.22 -15.29 0.95
N ILE A 18 24.91 -16.31 0.14
CA ILE A 18 23.56 -16.48 -0.45
C ILE A 18 22.52 -16.72 0.65
N LYS A 19 22.83 -17.56 1.66
CA LYS A 19 21.93 -17.77 2.81
C LYS A 19 21.75 -16.48 3.63
N GLN A 20 22.84 -15.74 3.84
CA GLN A 20 22.82 -14.47 4.54
C GLN A 20 21.99 -13.42 3.77
N LEU A 21 22.08 -13.42 2.44
CA LEU A 21 21.26 -12.57 1.57
C LEU A 21 19.77 -12.93 1.71
N ASP A 22 19.41 -14.21 1.67
CA ASP A 22 18.02 -14.68 1.86
C ASP A 22 17.46 -14.20 3.20
N GLN A 23 18.20 -14.39 4.30
CA GLN A 23 17.81 -13.91 5.63
C GLN A 23 17.65 -12.38 5.68
N THR A 24 18.56 -11.64 5.04
CA THR A 24 18.52 -10.17 5.05
C THR A 24 17.32 -9.64 4.25
N ILE A 25 16.96 -10.29 3.12
CA ILE A 25 15.73 -9.97 2.38
C ILE A 25 14.49 -10.23 3.23
N GLN A 26 14.45 -11.34 3.97
CA GLN A 26 13.30 -11.66 4.83
C GLN A 26 13.10 -10.64 5.95
N GLN A 27 14.19 -10.15 6.54
CA GLN A 27 14.18 -9.12 7.60
C GLN A 27 13.82 -7.74 7.04
N ASN A 28 14.25 -7.42 5.81
CA ASN A 28 14.10 -6.12 5.20
C ASN A 28 13.40 -6.23 3.83
N ARG A 29 12.13 -6.67 3.84
CA ARG A 29 11.40 -7.00 2.60
C ARG A 29 11.26 -5.83 1.64
N SER A 30 11.34 -4.58 2.10
CA SER A 30 11.25 -3.39 1.24
C SER A 30 12.60 -2.87 0.77
N ALA A 31 13.72 -3.47 1.20
CA ALA A 31 15.04 -2.96 0.87
C ALA A 31 15.35 -3.10 -0.63
N THR A 32 15.90 -2.03 -1.21
CA THR A 32 16.45 -2.00 -2.57
C THR A 32 17.72 -2.87 -2.68
N ALA A 33 18.26 -3.03 -3.88
CA ALA A 33 19.52 -3.75 -4.07
C ALA A 33 20.69 -3.01 -3.42
N ALA A 34 20.74 -1.69 -3.58
CA ALA A 34 21.71 -0.80 -2.93
C ALA A 34 21.68 -0.92 -1.41
N GLU A 35 20.48 -0.88 -0.81
CA GLU A 35 20.33 -1.00 0.66
C GLU A 35 20.77 -2.38 1.18
N LEU A 36 20.53 -3.46 0.43
CA LEU A 36 21.04 -4.78 0.84
C LEU A 36 22.56 -4.86 0.81
N LEU A 37 23.22 -4.16 -0.12
CA LEU A 37 24.68 -4.08 -0.14
C LEU A 37 25.21 -3.38 1.12
N SER A 38 24.61 -2.25 1.50
CA SER A 38 25.06 -1.48 2.67
C SER A 38 24.80 -2.19 4.00
N LEU A 39 23.74 -3.00 4.11
CA LEU A 39 23.39 -3.72 5.34
C LEU A 39 24.34 -4.87 5.71
N ARG A 40 25.05 -5.44 4.72
CA ARG A 40 25.85 -6.66 4.89
C ARG A 40 27.23 -6.62 4.25
N ASN A 41 27.60 -5.50 3.62
CA ASN A 41 28.89 -5.30 2.96
C ASN A 41 29.24 -6.43 1.97
N PHE A 42 28.27 -6.87 1.17
CA PHE A 42 28.56 -7.82 0.10
C PHE A 42 29.52 -7.17 -0.90
N ASN A 43 30.66 -7.82 -1.19
CA ASN A 43 31.62 -7.33 -2.18
C ASN A 43 31.13 -7.64 -3.61
N THR A 44 30.00 -7.06 -4.00
CA THR A 44 29.38 -7.28 -5.31
C THR A 44 28.56 -6.08 -5.76
N THR A 45 28.03 -6.15 -6.97
CA THR A 45 27.24 -5.07 -7.58
C THR A 45 25.74 -5.22 -7.28
N GLU A 46 24.99 -4.12 -7.37
CA GLU A 46 23.52 -4.14 -7.24
C GLU A 46 22.87 -5.09 -8.24
N ARG A 47 23.37 -5.10 -9.48
CA ARG A 47 22.90 -5.98 -10.55
C ARG A 47 23.04 -7.45 -10.16
N THR A 48 24.14 -7.80 -9.49
CA THR A 48 24.37 -9.16 -8.99
C THR A 48 23.37 -9.51 -7.89
N ILE A 49 23.15 -8.62 -6.93
CA ILE A 49 22.15 -8.80 -5.86
C ILE A 49 20.75 -8.98 -6.44
N GLN A 50 20.36 -8.18 -7.44
CA GLN A 50 19.08 -8.32 -8.12
C GLN A 50 18.91 -9.72 -8.74
N ARG A 51 19.95 -10.21 -9.43
CA ARG A 51 19.94 -11.57 -10.01
C ARG A 51 19.77 -12.65 -8.95
N TYR A 52 20.55 -12.58 -7.85
CA TYR A 52 20.43 -13.54 -6.77
C TYR A 52 19.08 -13.48 -6.06
N ARG A 53 18.51 -12.27 -5.88
CA ARG A 53 17.16 -12.09 -5.32
C ARG A 53 16.11 -12.81 -6.16
N LEU A 54 16.18 -12.69 -7.49
CA LEU A 54 15.28 -13.40 -8.40
C LEU A 54 15.52 -14.91 -8.38
N SER A 55 16.77 -15.38 -8.37
CA SER A 55 17.09 -16.81 -8.32
C SER A 55 16.67 -17.48 -7.01
N LEU A 56 16.66 -16.73 -5.91
CA LEU A 56 16.11 -17.16 -4.61
C LEU A 56 14.56 -17.23 -4.60
N GLY A 57 13.92 -16.86 -5.72
CA GLY A 57 12.48 -16.95 -5.88
C GLY A 57 11.71 -15.75 -5.33
N TYR A 58 12.37 -14.62 -5.09
CA TYR A 58 11.66 -13.39 -4.72
C TYR A 58 11.06 -12.71 -5.95
N ARG A 59 9.89 -12.09 -5.74
CA ARG A 59 9.22 -11.23 -6.71
C ARG A 59 8.83 -9.91 -6.07
N PRO A 60 8.79 -8.80 -6.83
CA PRO A 60 8.23 -7.56 -6.33
C PRO A 60 6.72 -7.72 -6.18
N CYS A 61 6.20 -7.28 -5.04
CA CYS A 61 4.78 -7.20 -4.74
C CYS A 61 4.46 -5.80 -4.22
N ASN A 62 3.26 -5.31 -4.53
CA ASN A 62 2.74 -4.10 -3.92
C ASN A 62 2.13 -4.43 -2.56
N SER A 63 2.61 -3.78 -1.50
CA SER A 63 2.04 -3.99 -0.16
C SER A 63 0.56 -3.64 -0.16
N VAL A 64 -0.30 -4.53 0.35
CA VAL A 64 -1.72 -4.23 0.52
C VAL A 64 -1.87 -3.33 1.74
N ILE A 65 -2.37 -2.11 1.54
CA ILE A 65 -2.69 -1.20 2.64
C ILE A 65 -3.99 -1.66 3.28
N LYS A 66 -3.97 -1.92 4.58
CA LYS A 66 -5.19 -2.22 5.36
C LYS A 66 -5.32 -1.18 6.47
N VAL A 67 -6.50 -0.60 6.60
CA VAL A 67 -6.83 0.28 7.73
C VAL A 67 -7.02 -0.61 8.97
N LYS A 68 -6.34 -0.26 10.07
CA LYS A 68 -6.52 -0.95 11.34
C LYS A 68 -7.91 -0.64 11.89
N THR A 69 -8.75 -1.67 12.03
CA THR A 69 -10.07 -1.57 12.66
C THR A 69 -9.97 -2.01 14.12
N ASN A 70 -10.70 -1.34 15.02
CA ASN A 70 -10.87 -1.85 16.38
C ASN A 70 -12.04 -2.87 16.42
N ASN A 71 -12.13 -3.65 17.50
CA ASN A 71 -13.14 -4.70 17.63
C ASN A 71 -14.57 -4.14 17.56
N THR A 72 -14.80 -2.96 18.12
CA THR A 72 -16.11 -2.28 18.10
C THR A 72 -16.55 -1.96 16.67
N ASN A 73 -15.67 -1.37 15.84
CA ASN A 73 -15.97 -1.07 14.45
C ASN A 73 -16.19 -2.34 13.64
N GLU A 74 -15.46 -3.41 13.93
CA GLU A 74 -15.67 -4.70 13.29
C GLU A 74 -17.04 -5.29 13.63
N GLN A 75 -17.43 -5.27 14.91
CA GLN A 75 -18.77 -5.71 15.34
C GLN A 75 -19.89 -4.88 14.71
N ASN A 76 -19.75 -3.54 14.70
CA ASN A 76 -20.73 -2.65 14.07
C ASN A 76 -20.89 -2.95 12.58
N ARG A 77 -19.80 -3.27 11.87
CA ARG A 77 -19.83 -3.66 10.45
C ARG A 77 -20.57 -4.98 10.25
N TYR A 78 -20.31 -6.00 11.08
CA TYR A 78 -21.03 -7.27 10.99
C TYR A 78 -22.52 -7.09 11.28
N GLN A 79 -22.88 -6.30 12.30
CA GLN A 79 -24.27 -6.03 12.64
C GLN A 79 -24.98 -5.27 11.53
N PHE A 80 -24.35 -4.22 10.98
CA PHE A 80 -24.89 -3.48 9.85
C PHE A 80 -25.15 -4.40 8.65
N ALA A 81 -24.18 -5.26 8.30
CA ALA A 81 -24.31 -6.22 7.21
C ALA A 81 -25.45 -7.24 7.45
N ALA A 82 -25.58 -7.74 8.67
CA ALA A 82 -26.67 -8.66 9.03
C ALA A 82 -28.05 -7.99 8.92
N LEU A 83 -28.18 -6.74 9.36
CA LEU A 83 -29.45 -6.00 9.30
C LEU A 83 -29.85 -5.60 7.88
N HIS A 84 -28.88 -5.36 7.00
CA HIS A 84 -29.13 -4.83 5.65
C HIS A 84 -28.94 -5.86 4.52
N HIS A 85 -28.86 -7.16 4.83
CA HIS A 85 -28.56 -8.21 3.84
C HIS A 85 -29.62 -8.36 2.72
N LEU A 86 -30.87 -7.91 2.95
CA LEU A 86 -31.96 -7.92 1.95
C LEU A 86 -32.32 -6.53 1.42
N VAL A 87 -31.56 -5.51 1.79
CA VAL A 87 -31.89 -4.13 1.42
C VAL A 87 -31.68 -3.90 -0.08
N ASN A 88 -32.67 -3.29 -0.73
CA ASN A 88 -32.55 -2.86 -2.11
C ASN A 88 -31.73 -1.57 -2.21
N ILE A 89 -30.44 -1.72 -2.49
CA ILE A 89 -29.46 -0.62 -2.59
C ILE A 89 -29.84 0.45 -3.63
N ARG A 90 -30.68 0.14 -4.62
CA ARG A 90 -31.09 1.11 -5.66
C ARG A 90 -31.92 2.27 -5.14
N LYS A 91 -32.47 2.14 -3.92
CA LYS A 91 -33.26 3.19 -3.26
C LYS A 91 -32.41 4.14 -2.41
N TYR A 92 -31.11 3.91 -2.32
CA TYR A 92 -30.20 4.66 -1.46
C TYR A 92 -29.35 5.59 -2.32
N ILE A 93 -29.21 6.82 -1.83
CA ILE A 93 -28.21 7.77 -2.32
C ILE A 93 -27.04 7.69 -1.35
N PHE A 94 -25.86 7.37 -1.86
CA PHE A 94 -24.63 7.35 -1.08
C PHE A 94 -23.87 8.63 -1.36
N GLU A 95 -23.51 9.32 -0.30
CA GLU A 95 -22.64 10.50 -0.35
C GLU A 95 -21.33 10.14 0.34
N ASP A 96 -20.21 10.56 -0.26
CA ASP A 96 -18.89 10.40 0.32
C ASP A 96 -17.99 11.57 -0.13
N GLU A 97 -17.01 11.89 0.70
CA GLU A 97 -16.03 12.92 0.44
C GLU A 97 -14.69 12.25 0.11
N CYS A 98 -14.18 12.44 -1.12
CA CYS A 98 -12.91 11.81 -1.52
C CYS A 98 -11.76 12.81 -1.63
N TYR A 99 -10.58 12.39 -1.16
CA TYR A 99 -9.32 13.13 -1.32
C TYR A 99 -8.51 12.56 -2.49
N VAL A 100 -8.06 13.42 -3.39
CA VAL A 100 -7.05 13.06 -4.40
C VAL A 100 -5.71 13.66 -3.98
N GLY A 101 -4.76 12.80 -3.67
CA GLY A 101 -3.40 13.20 -3.32
C GLY A 101 -2.35 12.33 -3.95
N LEU A 102 -1.25 12.94 -4.38
CA LEU A 102 -0.06 12.21 -4.77
C LEU A 102 0.64 11.72 -3.50
N ARG A 103 0.52 10.41 -3.25
CA ARG A 103 1.24 9.72 -2.18
C ARG A 103 2.10 8.64 -2.79
N SER A 104 3.31 8.49 -2.25
CA SER A 104 4.10 7.27 -2.45
C SER A 104 3.43 6.12 -1.68
N THR A 105 2.32 5.61 -2.21
CA THR A 105 1.48 4.59 -1.57
C THR A 105 2.04 3.19 -1.73
N GLN A 106 2.86 2.96 -2.75
CA GLN A 106 3.33 1.63 -3.11
C GLN A 106 4.80 1.48 -2.75
N GLN A 107 5.06 1.01 -1.54
CA GLN A 107 6.36 0.46 -1.22
C GLN A 107 6.42 -0.93 -1.83
N ILE A 108 7.34 -1.13 -2.78
CA ILE A 108 7.61 -2.45 -3.33
C ILE A 108 8.19 -3.31 -2.20
N VAL A 109 7.56 -4.45 -1.95
CA VAL A 109 8.04 -5.46 -1.01
C VAL A 109 8.38 -6.73 -1.76
N TRP A 110 9.51 -7.32 -1.43
CA TRP A 110 9.99 -8.56 -2.03
C TRP A 110 9.40 -9.73 -1.26
N CYS A 111 8.61 -10.54 -1.96
CA CYS A 111 7.96 -11.73 -1.39
C CYS A 111 8.49 -12.98 -2.08
N LYS A 112 8.72 -14.05 -1.33
CA LYS A 112 9.10 -15.35 -1.90
C LYS A 112 7.89 -15.95 -2.63
N ARG A 113 8.12 -16.68 -3.72
CA ARG A 113 7.03 -17.40 -4.43
C ARG A 113 6.29 -18.31 -3.45
N GLY A 114 4.97 -18.21 -3.44
CA GLY A 114 4.10 -18.96 -2.52
C GLY A 114 3.80 -18.22 -1.21
N GLU A 115 4.51 -17.15 -0.87
CA GLU A 115 4.18 -16.33 0.29
C GLU A 115 3.09 -15.31 -0.03
N SER A 116 2.21 -15.09 0.95
CA SER A 116 1.25 -13.98 0.96
C SER A 116 1.97 -12.64 1.03
N THR A 117 1.48 -11.67 0.26
CA THR A 117 1.99 -10.30 0.30
C THR A 117 1.80 -9.71 1.71
N PRO A 118 2.85 -9.15 2.34
CA PRO A 118 2.73 -8.56 3.65
C PRO A 118 1.81 -7.34 3.59
N LYS A 119 0.94 -7.24 4.60
CA LYS A 119 0.01 -6.12 4.75
C LYS A 119 0.75 -4.95 5.38
N LYS A 120 0.51 -3.75 4.88
CA LYS A 120 0.92 -2.50 5.52
C LYS A 120 -0.25 -1.96 6.30
N GLU A 121 -0.15 -1.99 7.63
CA GLU A 121 -1.12 -1.32 8.48
C GLU A 121 -0.79 0.16 8.56
N ILE A 122 -1.80 1.00 8.37
CA ILE A 122 -1.71 2.43 8.59
C ILE A 122 -2.67 2.82 9.70
N SER A 123 -2.22 3.71 10.58
CA SER A 123 -3.01 4.20 11.72
C SER A 123 -4.12 5.15 11.29
N SER A 124 -3.87 5.93 10.23
CA SER A 124 -4.86 6.80 9.61
C SER A 124 -4.50 7.06 8.15
N LEU A 125 -5.53 7.24 7.32
CA LEU A 125 -5.38 7.94 6.06
C LEU A 125 -5.45 9.43 6.41
N ARG A 126 -4.32 10.16 6.48
CA ARG A 126 -4.39 11.64 6.49
C ARG A 126 -5.21 12.05 5.24
N ALA A 127 -6.14 12.99 5.32
CA ALA A 127 -6.93 13.46 4.18
C ALA A 127 -6.94 15.00 4.22
N HIS A 128 -6.97 15.64 3.05
CA HIS A 128 -7.13 17.09 2.89
C HIS A 128 -8.39 17.30 2.03
N VAL A 129 -9.23 18.26 2.39
CA VAL A 129 -10.57 18.42 1.81
C VAL A 129 -10.54 19.44 0.67
N ASN A 130 -11.35 19.19 -0.36
CA ASN A 130 -11.99 20.20 -1.21
C ASN A 130 -13.26 19.53 -1.76
N LEU A 131 -14.43 20.02 -1.38
CA LEU A 131 -15.72 19.57 -1.92
C LEU A 131 -16.33 20.60 -2.83
N ILE A 132 -16.82 20.12 -3.97
CA ILE A 132 -17.69 20.85 -4.89
C ILE A 132 -18.88 19.91 -5.17
N GLY A 133 -20.07 20.21 -4.65
CA GLY A 133 -21.33 19.47 -4.95
C GLY A 133 -21.97 19.98 -6.25
N PHE A 134 -23.15 19.61 -6.77
CA PHE A 134 -24.31 18.68 -6.61
C PHE A 134 -24.97 18.62 -8.04
N ILE A 135 -26.01 17.81 -8.37
CA ILE A 135 -27.12 18.08 -9.36
C ILE A 135 -28.31 17.12 -9.03
N TRP A 136 -29.53 17.48 -9.44
CA TRP A 136 -30.73 17.53 -8.62
C TRP A 136 -32.03 17.45 -9.49
N TRP A 137 -33.22 17.13 -8.93
CA TRP A 137 -34.56 17.20 -9.59
C TRP A 137 -35.67 17.65 -8.57
N ASN A 138 -36.41 18.77 -8.85
CA ASN A 138 -37.55 19.51 -8.17
C ASN A 138 -37.31 20.70 -7.14
N ASP A 139 -37.07 21.92 -7.66
CA ASP A 139 -36.21 23.13 -7.33
C ASP A 139 -35.54 23.52 -5.96
N TYR A 140 -34.47 22.86 -5.42
CA TYR A 140 -33.65 23.34 -4.25
C TYR A 140 -32.16 22.84 -4.12
N VAL A 141 -31.27 23.43 -3.29
CA VAL A 141 -30.25 24.48 -3.57
C VAL A 141 -28.83 23.94 -3.28
N PHE A 142 -27.78 24.60 -3.79
CA PHE A 142 -26.36 24.26 -3.64
C PHE A 142 -25.62 25.08 -2.57
N ARG A 143 -24.62 24.43 -1.92
CA ARG A 143 -23.50 25.10 -1.24
C ARG A 143 -22.17 24.73 -1.87
N ARG A 144 -21.29 25.73 -1.97
CA ARG A 144 -19.87 25.61 -2.29
C ARG A 144 -19.09 26.11 -1.08
N PHE A 145 -18.16 25.30 -0.57
CA PHE A 145 -17.30 25.68 0.55
C PHE A 145 -15.88 25.90 0.02
N ASP A 146 -15.44 27.16 -0.06
CA ASP A 146 -14.13 27.56 -0.58
C ASP A 146 -13.17 27.99 0.56
N ASN A 147 -13.15 27.28 1.71
CA ASN A 147 -12.33 27.69 2.86
C ASN A 147 -11.47 26.56 3.47
N TRP A 148 -10.39 26.98 4.14
CA TRP A 148 -9.47 26.11 4.88
C TRP A 148 -9.99 25.86 6.30
N LEU A 149 -9.98 24.60 6.74
CA LEU A 149 -10.46 24.21 8.08
C LEU A 149 -9.48 24.51 9.23
N ASN A 150 -8.39 25.24 8.96
CA ASN A 150 -7.51 25.80 9.98
C ASN A 150 -7.81 27.28 10.27
N SER A 151 -8.97 27.80 9.83
CA SER A 151 -9.49 29.08 10.31
C SER A 151 -10.35 28.86 11.54
N ASP A 152 -10.31 29.78 12.50
CA ASP A 152 -11.03 29.70 13.79
C ASP A 152 -12.57 29.79 13.67
N THR A 153 -13.12 29.71 12.46
CA THR A 153 -14.54 29.86 12.14
C THR A 153 -15.12 28.57 11.58
N TYR A 154 -15.96 27.92 12.39
CA TYR A 154 -16.63 26.66 12.06
C TYR A 154 -18.05 26.97 11.52
N CYS A 155 -18.23 26.79 10.21
CA CYS A 155 -19.50 26.87 9.47
C CYS A 155 -20.21 28.23 9.47
N ASP A 156 -20.29 28.85 8.29
CA ASP A 156 -21.23 29.94 8.01
C ASP A 156 -22.40 29.40 7.17
N THR A 157 -23.62 29.70 7.58
CA THR A 157 -24.80 29.41 6.76
C THR A 157 -25.01 30.56 5.78
N VAL A 158 -24.89 30.28 4.48
CA VAL A 158 -25.37 31.20 3.45
C VAL A 158 -26.90 31.26 3.59
N ASN A 159 -27.41 32.38 4.11
CA ASN A 159 -28.82 32.73 3.98
C ASN A 159 -29.03 33.20 2.54
N GLU A 160 -29.91 32.52 1.81
CA GLU A 160 -30.30 32.88 0.45
C GLU A 160 -31.00 34.25 0.42
N ALA A 161 -30.67 35.06 -0.58
CA ALA A 161 -31.37 36.30 -0.93
C ALA A 161 -32.37 36.04 -2.05
#